data_AF-A0A7Y3DXU0-F1
#
_entry.id   AF-A0A7Y3DXU0-F1
#
_cell.length_a   1.000
_cell.length_b   1.000
_cell.length_c   1.000
_cell.angle_alpha   90.00
_cell.angle_beta   90.00
_cell.angle_gamma   90.00
#
_symmetry.space_group_name_H-M   'P 1'
#
loop_
_entity.id
_entity.type
_entity.pdbx_description
1 polymer ?
#
loop_
_entity_poly.entity_id
_entity_poly.type
_entity_poly.pdbx_seq_one_letter_code
_entity_poly.pdbx_strand_id
1 'polypeptide(L)'
;MPFFIRPVAKGIVAKVREGYLDQNVERHLRFMEDTLSASPWFCGDQMTAADIQMSFAVEAAAVRTDLSEDYPRLQAFLERISQLPAYRSALEKGGPYELLGA
;
A
#
# COMPACT_ATOMS: atom_id res chain seq x y z
N MET A 1 0.00 17.25 27.22
CA MET A 1 -0.77 16.25 28.00
C MET A 1 0.02 15.85 29.23
N PRO A 2 -0.60 15.74 30.42
CA PRO A 2 0.07 15.28 31.63
C PRO A 2 0.72 13.91 31.42
N PHE A 3 1.93 13.71 31.94
CA PHE A 3 2.75 12.51 31.69
C PHE A 3 2.01 11.20 32.04
N PHE A 4 1.22 11.21 33.11
CA PHE A 4 0.51 10.03 33.63
C PHE A 4 -0.69 9.57 32.80
N ILE A 5 -1.28 10.43 31.96
CA ILE A 5 -2.42 10.08 31.09
C ILE A 5 -1.94 9.46 29.76
N ARG A 6 -0.68 9.74 29.38
CA ARG A 6 -0.07 9.24 28.15
C ARG A 6 -0.12 7.71 27.98
N PRO A 7 0.17 6.85 28.98
CA PRO A 7 0.06 5.40 28.83
C PRO A 7 -1.38 4.92 28.63
N VAL A 8 -2.35 5.53 29.32
CA VAL A 8 -3.79 5.18 29.17
C VAL A 8 -4.27 5.53 27.76
N ALA A 9 -3.95 6.73 27.27
CA ALA A 9 -4.28 7.14 25.90
C ALA A 9 -3.61 6.24 24.85
N LYS A 10 -2.34 5.85 25.06
CA LYS A 10 -1.65 4.88 24.18
C LYS A 10 -2.34 3.51 24.16
N GLY A 11 -2.80 3.01 25.32
CA GLY A 11 -3.51 1.74 25.41
C GLY A 11 -4.83 1.75 24.62
N ILE A 12 -5.60 2.83 24.73
CA ILE A 12 -6.85 3.00 23.97
C ILE A 12 -6.55 3.04 22.45
N VAL A 13 -5.56 3.83 22.03
CA VAL A 13 -5.16 3.91 20.61
C VAL A 13 -4.68 2.56 20.08
N ALA A 14 -3.89 1.82 20.86
CA ALA A 14 -3.43 0.49 20.49
C ALA A 14 -4.60 -0.47 20.27
N LYS A 15 -5.60 -0.47 21.18
CA LYS A 15 -6.77 -1.33 21.05
C LYS A 15 -7.68 -0.98 19.89
N VAL A 16 -7.84 0.31 19.56
CA VAL A 16 -8.59 0.72 18.36
C VAL A 16 -7.84 0.35 17.07
N ARG A 17 -6.51 0.47 17.04
CA ARG A 17 -5.69 0.02 15.92
C ARG A 17 -5.84 -1.48 15.69
N GLU A 18 -5.56 -2.26 16.72
CA GLU A 18 -5.59 -3.73 16.69
C GLU A 18 -6.99 -4.26 16.37
N GLY A 19 -8.03 -3.69 17.00
CA GLY A 19 -9.40 -4.20 16.86
C GLY A 19 -10.11 -3.80 15.57
N TYR A 20 -9.66 -2.75 14.87
CA TYR A 20 -10.39 -2.21 13.72
C TYR A 20 -9.51 -1.78 12.56
N LEU A 21 -8.42 -1.04 12.79
CA LEU A 21 -7.63 -0.48 11.69
C LEU A 21 -6.79 -1.56 11.01
N ASP A 22 -6.12 -2.40 11.78
CA ASP A 22 -5.23 -3.43 11.24
C ASP A 22 -6.04 -4.51 10.50
N GLN A 23 -7.21 -4.91 11.04
CA GLN A 23 -8.13 -5.84 10.37
C GLN A 23 -8.71 -5.28 9.07
N ASN A 24 -9.04 -3.99 9.02
CA ASN A 24 -9.53 -3.37 7.79
C ASN A 24 -8.41 -3.27 6.74
N VAL A 25 -7.19 -2.93 7.13
CA VAL A 25 -6.03 -2.92 6.23
C VAL A 25 -5.82 -4.30 5.63
N GLU A 26 -5.80 -5.35 6.44
CA GLU A 26 -5.66 -6.74 5.97
C GLU A 26 -6.79 -7.11 5.00
N ARG A 27 -8.05 -6.79 5.34
CA ARG A 27 -9.20 -7.04 4.45
C ARG A 27 -9.05 -6.32 3.10
N HIS A 28 -8.60 -5.07 3.11
CA HIS A 28 -8.39 -4.31 1.88
C HIS A 28 -7.24 -4.87 1.05
N LEU A 29 -6.12 -5.25 1.67
CA LEU A 29 -5.00 -5.90 0.99
C LEU A 29 -5.42 -7.22 0.35
N ARG A 30 -6.15 -8.07 1.08
CA ARG A 30 -6.72 -9.32 0.53
C ARG A 30 -7.64 -9.05 -0.65
N PHE A 31 -8.53 -8.08 -0.55
CA PHE A 31 -9.42 -7.72 -1.66
C PHE A 31 -8.65 -7.28 -2.91
N MET A 32 -7.62 -6.45 -2.75
CA MET A 32 -6.78 -6.00 -3.86
C MET A 32 -5.97 -7.15 -4.48
N GLU A 33 -5.38 -8.00 -3.65
CA GLU A 33 -4.66 -9.22 -4.05
C GLU A 33 -5.58 -10.16 -4.85
N ASP A 34 -6.80 -10.40 -4.37
CA ASP A 34 -7.80 -11.21 -5.06
C ASP A 34 -8.26 -10.57 -6.37
N THR A 35 -8.39 -9.23 -6.42
CA THR A 35 -8.74 -8.51 -7.64
C THR A 35 -7.70 -8.73 -8.74
N LEU A 36 -6.41 -8.68 -8.38
CA LEU A 36 -5.30 -8.94 -9.30
C LEU A 36 -5.13 -10.43 -9.66
N SER A 37 -5.91 -11.33 -9.06
CA SER A 37 -5.94 -12.74 -9.49
C SER A 37 -6.64 -12.93 -10.83
N ALA A 38 -7.58 -12.04 -11.18
CA ALA A 38 -8.36 -12.12 -12.40
C ALA A 38 -7.66 -11.44 -13.59
N SER A 39 -6.71 -10.53 -13.34
CA SER A 39 -6.17 -9.61 -14.35
C SER A 39 -4.84 -9.00 -13.89
N PRO A 40 -3.92 -8.65 -14.82
CA PRO A 40 -2.66 -7.98 -14.49
C PRO A 40 -2.81 -6.54 -13.96
N TRP A 41 -3.94 -5.87 -14.22
CA TRP A 41 -4.26 -4.54 -13.71
C TRP A 41 -5.62 -4.52 -13.01
N PHE A 42 -5.87 -3.52 -12.16
CA PHE A 42 -7.08 -3.44 -11.33
C PHE A 42 -8.37 -3.29 -12.15
N CYS A 43 -8.28 -2.80 -13.39
CA CYS A 43 -9.43 -2.59 -14.28
C CYS A 43 -9.42 -3.49 -15.53
N GLY A 44 -8.70 -4.61 -15.51
CA GLY A 44 -8.63 -5.57 -16.63
C GLY A 44 -7.26 -5.59 -17.31
N ASP A 45 -7.20 -6.06 -18.56
CA ASP A 45 -5.92 -6.36 -19.21
C ASP A 45 -5.08 -5.12 -19.57
N GLN A 46 -5.66 -3.92 -19.47
CA GLN A 46 -5.01 -2.66 -19.80
C GLN A 46 -4.85 -1.78 -18.57
N MET A 47 -3.70 -1.13 -18.48
CA MET A 47 -3.41 -0.15 -17.43
C MET A 47 -4.31 1.07 -17.57
N THR A 48 -4.79 1.58 -16.44
CA THR A 48 -5.66 2.75 -16.36
C THR A 48 -5.16 3.74 -15.31
N ALA A 49 -5.84 4.89 -15.20
CA ALA A 49 -5.58 5.84 -14.12
C ALA A 49 -5.85 5.23 -12.72
N ALA A 50 -6.69 4.20 -12.61
CA ALA A 50 -6.92 3.51 -11.35
C ALA A 50 -5.61 2.87 -10.83
N ASP A 51 -4.82 2.27 -11.71
CA ASP A 51 -3.55 1.63 -11.33
C ASP A 51 -2.53 2.65 -10.79
N ILE A 52 -2.51 3.87 -11.33
CA ILE A 52 -1.68 4.97 -10.79
C ILE A 52 -2.15 5.36 -9.39
N GLN A 53 -3.46 5.48 -9.17
CA GLN A 53 -3.99 5.80 -7.84
C GLN A 53 -3.67 4.69 -6.84
N MET A 54 -3.83 3.43 -7.25
CA MET A 54 -3.62 2.27 -6.39
C MET A 54 -2.13 2.04 -6.08
N SER A 55 -1.21 2.45 -6.97
CA SER A 55 0.23 2.26 -6.74
C SER A 55 0.69 2.84 -5.41
N PHE A 56 0.26 4.07 -5.07
CA PHE A 56 0.62 4.71 -3.80
C PHE A 56 0.13 3.93 -2.58
N ALA A 57 -1.08 3.36 -2.65
CA ALA A 57 -1.64 2.58 -1.55
C ALA A 57 -0.86 1.27 -1.36
N VAL A 58 -0.50 0.60 -2.46
CA VAL A 58 0.25 -0.66 -2.43
C VAL A 58 1.72 -0.41 -2.01
N GLU A 59 2.34 0.66 -2.48
CA GLU A 59 3.67 1.11 -2.04
C GLU A 59 3.69 1.42 -0.54
N ALA A 60 2.69 2.14 -0.03
CA ALA A 60 2.57 2.41 1.41
C ALA A 60 2.37 1.13 2.24
N ALA A 61 1.71 0.12 1.67
CA ALA A 61 1.60 -1.20 2.29
C ALA A 61 2.96 -1.92 2.33
N ALA A 62 3.74 -1.87 1.25
CA ALA A 62 5.08 -2.47 1.16
C ALA A 62 6.06 -1.96 2.24
N VAL A 63 5.89 -0.72 2.71
CA VAL A 63 6.69 -0.17 3.81
C VAL A 63 6.35 -0.81 5.17
N ARG A 64 5.14 -1.37 5.32
CA ARG A 64 4.58 -1.83 6.60
C ARG A 64 4.37 -3.34 6.71
N THR A 65 4.39 -4.05 5.59
CA THR A 65 4.18 -5.50 5.50
C THR A 65 5.10 -6.08 4.42
N ASP A 66 5.46 -7.36 4.56
CA ASP A 66 6.17 -8.09 3.51
C ASP A 66 5.16 -8.56 2.45
N LEU A 67 4.98 -7.75 1.40
CA LEU A 67 4.07 -8.11 0.30
C LEU A 67 4.51 -9.39 -0.43
N SER A 68 5.80 -9.71 -0.45
CA SER A 68 6.27 -10.87 -1.21
C SER A 68 5.83 -12.20 -0.60
N GLU A 69 5.72 -12.23 0.73
CA GLU A 69 5.23 -13.39 1.49
C GLU A 69 3.69 -13.44 1.52
N ASP A 70 3.05 -12.32 1.87
CA ASP A 70 1.63 -12.30 2.18
C ASP A 70 0.72 -11.98 0.97
N TYR A 71 1.22 -11.21 0.00
CA TYR A 71 0.45 -10.63 -1.12
C TYR A 71 1.24 -10.60 -2.44
N PRO A 72 1.60 -11.77 -2.99
CA PRO A 72 2.56 -11.86 -4.11
C PRO A 72 2.07 -11.18 -5.39
N ARG A 73 0.75 -11.06 -5.63
CA ARG A 73 0.24 -10.36 -6.82
C ARG A 73 0.34 -8.84 -6.66
N LEU A 74 0.16 -8.31 -5.45
CA LEU A 74 0.44 -6.91 -5.16
C LEU A 74 1.91 -6.57 -5.35
N GLN A 75 2.81 -7.45 -4.90
CA GLN A 75 4.24 -7.33 -5.17
C GLN A 75 4.53 -7.32 -6.69
N ALA A 76 3.97 -8.29 -7.44
CA ALA A 76 4.13 -8.35 -8.89
C ALA A 76 3.52 -7.13 -9.62
N PHE A 77 2.45 -6.54 -9.08
CA PHE A 77 1.88 -5.30 -9.59
C PHE A 77 2.82 -4.11 -9.42
N LEU A 78 3.47 -3.95 -8.26
CA LEU A 78 4.47 -2.89 -8.05
C LEU A 78 5.67 -3.02 -9.00
N GLU A 79 6.16 -4.24 -9.20
CA GLU A 79 7.23 -4.52 -10.15
C GLU A 79 6.80 -4.17 -11.59
N ARG A 80 5.57 -4.50 -11.98
CA ARG A 80 5.04 -4.20 -13.30
C ARG A 80 4.91 -2.70 -13.53
N ILE A 81 4.30 -1.96 -12.59
CA ILE A 81 4.04 -0.53 -12.79
C ILE A 81 5.33 0.30 -12.76
N SER A 82 6.31 -0.06 -11.92
CA SER A 82 7.61 0.61 -11.83
C SER A 82 8.49 0.42 -13.07
N GLN A 83 8.24 -0.63 -13.85
CA GLN A 83 8.93 -0.89 -15.11
C GLN A 83 8.37 -0.08 -16.30
N LEU A 84 7.21 0.56 -16.16
CA LEU A 84 6.63 1.35 -17.24
C LEU A 84 7.52 2.55 -17.60
N PRO A 85 7.83 2.78 -18.89
CA PRO A 85 8.62 3.93 -19.31
C PRO A 85 8.02 5.27 -18.85
N ALA A 86 6.69 5.38 -18.86
CA ALA A 86 5.98 6.57 -18.40
C ALA A 86 6.16 6.81 -16.89
N TYR A 87 6.14 5.74 -16.08
CA TYR A 87 6.36 5.83 -14.64
C TYR A 87 7.79 6.30 -14.33
N ARG A 88 8.79 5.70 -14.99
CA ARG A 88 10.20 6.12 -14.85
C ARG A 88 10.42 7.57 -15.26
N SER A 89 9.87 7.99 -16.40
CA SER A 89 9.95 9.38 -16.85
C SER A 89 9.25 10.34 -15.89
N ALA A 90 8.15 9.93 -15.26
CA ALA A 90 7.47 10.73 -14.24
C ALA A 90 8.34 10.91 -12.99
N LEU A 91 9.05 9.87 -12.54
CA LEU A 91 10.00 9.96 -11.44
C LEU A 91 11.18 10.89 -11.77
N GLU A 92 11.78 10.75 -12.95
CA GLU A 92 12.89 11.60 -13.41
C GLU A 92 12.51 13.08 -13.44
N LYS A 93 11.28 13.39 -13.87
CA LYS A 93 10.77 14.77 -13.96
C LYS A 93 10.21 15.30 -12.64
N GLY A 94 9.70 14.41 -11.79
CA GLY A 94 9.04 14.74 -10.53
C GLY A 94 9.99 15.10 -9.39
N GLY A 95 11.28 14.79 -9.53
CA GLY A 95 12.29 14.98 -8.48
C GLY A 95 12.37 13.80 -7.51
N PRO A 96 13.09 13.92 -6.39
CA PRO A 96 13.28 12.84 -5.43
C PRO A 96 11.94 12.28 -4.95
N TYR A 97 11.73 10.99 -5.15
CA TYR A 97 10.53 10.28 -4.73
C TYR A 97 10.89 9.29 -3.61
N GLU A 98 10.59 9.67 -2.38
CA GLU A 98 10.75 8.82 -1.19
C GLU A 98 9.36 8.60 -0.58
N LEU A 99 8.92 7.34 -0.55
CA LEU A 99 7.74 6.95 0.21
C LEU A 99 8.11 6.96 1.69
N LEU A 100 7.56 7.93 2.42
CA LEU A 100 7.63 8.04 3.88
C LEU A 100 9.04 8.28 4.47
N GLY A 101 9.99 8.81 3.67
CA GLY A 101 11.29 9.31 4.15
C GLY A 101 12.21 8.24 4.73
N ALA A 102 12.23 7.05 4.11
CA ALA A 102 13.17 5.98 4.44
C ALA A 102 14.55 6.22 3.81
#